data_AF-A0A812TQB9-F1
#
_entry.id   AF-A0A812TQB9-F1
#
_cell.length_a   1.000
_cell.length_b   1.000
_cell.length_c   1.000
_cell.angle_alpha   90.00
_cell.angle_beta   90.00
_cell.angle_gamma   90.00
#
_symmetry.space_group_name_H-M   'P 1'
#
loop_
_entity.id
_entity.type
_entity.pdbx_description
1 polymer ?
#
loop_
_entity_poly.entity_id
_entity_poly.type
_entity_poly.pdbx_seq_one_letter_code
_entity_poly.pdbx_strand_id
1 'polypeptide(L)'
;MLRSCCSALGLLLGLLSAHPASAVRAIVQLKQCGYKSLLEAKVTNVRGGVKVKVCGEEVVLQKEQTQTDAWRFLNWWDPAQKGEKLSDEDLKTLDDYLGDYEYSRPIGQIGHGMLPPNFEGFHIFEGTTSAMVQGIFKFEVSLGNALNRLPTTSTAQLYRGGWTPSEQLKEMQAALGSGSAVSFPWFQSTTTDDSHAYKFMGRKSEPETCAYDCIGKGEAFPTYLTFETCHGKNVTEWNAAEMEWLLLPGLRFKLVSITKVINDPWQEATPKDMAEWLRQSHTMPTKDWGRNGKMTFGPWPDIADAVLAHSIDGPAFIKWWEDRSFPEPYVKGKWDESEYLYSDKHQEFQSAANTRFKLPRISTRMGEGPNTVEYYYRINLQDAEPC
;
A
#
# COMPACT_ATOMS: atom_id res chain seq x y z
N MET A 1 -22.33 -47.27 65.87
CA MET A 1 -21.15 -46.66 66.52
C MET A 1 -20.81 -45.40 65.73
N LEU A 2 -21.20 -44.22 66.25
CA LEU A 2 -20.29 -43.17 66.77
C LEU A 2 -19.45 -42.53 65.64
N ARG A 3 -19.45 -41.24 65.28
CA ARG A 3 -20.01 -39.93 65.71
C ARG A 3 -19.92 -39.02 64.44
N SER A 4 -20.90 -38.21 64.06
CA SER A 4 -21.19 -36.82 64.50
C SER A 4 -19.96 -35.89 64.66
N CYS A 5 -19.86 -34.82 63.83
CA CYS A 5 -19.78 -33.42 64.28
C CYS A 5 -19.49 -32.41 63.14
N CYS A 6 -20.51 -31.58 62.86
CA CYS A 6 -20.55 -30.11 62.89
C CYS A 6 -19.36 -29.21 62.45
N SER A 7 -19.72 -28.27 61.56
CA SER A 7 -19.48 -26.80 61.60
C SER A 7 -18.02 -26.32 61.43
N ALA A 8 -17.69 -25.18 60.81
CA ALA A 8 -18.39 -23.91 60.74
C ALA A 8 -17.85 -23.01 59.60
N LEU A 9 -18.68 -22.03 59.25
CA LEU A 9 -18.36 -20.75 58.61
C LEU A 9 -17.00 -20.17 59.00
N GLY A 10 -16.27 -19.66 58.00
CA GLY A 10 -15.12 -18.77 58.16
C GLY A 10 -15.07 -17.75 57.03
N LEU A 11 -15.66 -16.59 57.27
CA LEU A 11 -15.55 -15.36 56.49
C LEU A 11 -14.17 -14.74 56.77
N LEU A 12 -13.38 -14.33 55.76
CA LEU A 12 -12.81 -12.96 55.71
C LEU A 12 -11.99 -12.67 54.43
N LEU A 13 -12.05 -11.37 54.10
CA LEU A 13 -11.48 -10.62 52.99
C LEU A 13 -9.96 -10.79 52.78
N GLY A 14 -9.51 -10.56 51.54
CA GLY A 14 -8.17 -10.01 51.30
C GLY A 14 -7.66 -10.07 49.86
N LEU A 15 -7.86 -8.97 49.12
CA LEU A 15 -6.94 -8.40 48.12
C LEU A 15 -6.64 -9.18 46.82
N LEU A 16 -6.98 -8.54 45.69
CA LEU A 16 -6.13 -8.25 44.51
C LEU A 16 -7.05 -7.58 43.46
N SER A 17 -7.22 -6.26 43.53
CA SER A 17 -6.40 -5.24 42.87
C SER A 17 -6.65 -5.12 41.37
N ALA A 18 -7.30 -4.01 41.02
CA ALA A 18 -7.17 -3.25 39.77
C ALA A 18 -7.42 -3.99 38.45
N HIS A 19 -8.69 -3.99 38.02
CA HIS A 19 -8.94 -3.94 36.59
C HIS A 19 -8.47 -2.55 36.09
N PRO A 20 -7.68 -2.47 35.00
CA PRO A 20 -7.36 -1.18 34.42
C PRO A 20 -8.67 -0.53 34.01
N ALA A 21 -8.85 0.71 34.47
CA ALA A 21 -9.91 1.57 34.02
C ALA A 21 -9.96 1.49 32.48
N SER A 22 -11.08 1.00 31.95
CA SER A 22 -11.44 1.28 30.56
C SER A 22 -11.44 2.79 30.44
N ALA A 23 -10.37 3.34 29.88
CA ALA A 23 -10.31 4.72 29.46
C ALA A 23 -11.35 4.85 28.35
N VAL A 24 -12.58 5.18 28.75
CA VAL A 24 -13.55 5.81 27.87
C VAL A 24 -12.86 7.08 27.39
N ARG A 25 -12.18 7.01 26.24
CA ARG A 25 -11.76 8.20 25.51
C ARG A 25 -13.05 8.99 25.31
N ALA A 26 -13.18 10.09 26.03
CA ALA A 26 -14.18 11.09 25.72
C ALA A 26 -14.07 11.34 24.21
N ILE A 27 -15.16 11.14 23.49
CA ILE A 27 -15.27 11.57 22.09
C ILE A 27 -15.25 13.09 22.18
N VAL A 28 -14.05 13.68 22.20
CA VAL A 28 -13.87 15.09 21.95
C VAL A 28 -14.41 15.27 20.54
N GLN A 29 -15.58 15.89 20.41
CA GLN A 29 -16.02 16.47 19.15
C GLN A 29 -14.96 17.50 18.79
N LEU A 30 -13.96 17.09 18.03
CA LEU A 30 -13.00 18.00 17.41
C LEU A 30 -13.84 19.00 16.61
N LYS A 31 -13.63 20.29 16.89
CA LYS A 31 -14.21 21.34 16.03
C LYS A 31 -13.63 21.13 14.64
N GLN A 32 -14.43 20.56 13.75
CA GLN A 32 -14.03 20.41 12.36
C GLN A 32 -14.04 21.79 11.72
N CYS A 33 -12.91 22.20 11.16
CA CYS A 33 -12.83 23.39 10.33
C CYS A 33 -12.63 22.99 8.87
N GLY A 34 -13.06 23.83 7.93
CA GLY A 34 -12.88 23.54 6.51
C GLY A 34 -11.40 23.55 6.11
N TYR A 35 -11.02 22.70 5.15
CA TYR A 35 -9.65 22.63 4.63
C TYR A 35 -9.09 23.96 4.14
N LYS A 36 -9.95 24.89 3.67
CA LYS A 36 -9.58 26.26 3.27
C LYS A 36 -8.88 27.06 4.37
N SER A 37 -9.05 26.69 5.65
CA SER A 37 -8.33 27.28 6.78
C SER A 37 -6.80 27.10 6.71
N LEU A 38 -6.31 26.15 5.90
CA LEU A 38 -4.88 25.99 5.63
C LEU A 38 -4.25 27.23 4.97
N LEU A 39 -5.05 28.05 4.26
CA LEU A 39 -4.58 29.33 3.71
C LEU A 39 -4.21 30.35 4.81
N GLU A 40 -4.80 30.20 5.99
CA GLU A 40 -4.59 31.08 7.14
C GLU A 40 -3.65 30.46 8.20
N ALA A 41 -3.11 29.26 7.92
CA ALA A 41 -2.25 28.55 8.83
C ALA A 41 -1.01 29.40 9.19
N LYS A 42 -0.66 29.43 10.48
CA LYS A 42 0.59 30.05 10.92
C LYS A 42 1.71 29.01 10.86
N VAL A 43 2.56 29.13 9.84
CA VAL A 43 3.69 28.22 9.59
C VAL A 43 5.00 28.87 10.05
N THR A 44 5.71 28.21 10.95
CA THR A 44 6.95 28.74 11.57
C THR A 44 8.03 27.69 11.65
N ASN A 45 9.27 28.04 11.27
CA ASN A 45 10.41 27.15 11.47
C ASN A 45 10.66 26.97 12.97
N VAL A 46 10.92 25.73 13.39
CA VAL A 46 11.31 25.37 14.75
C VAL A 46 12.55 24.49 14.72
N ARG A 47 13.19 24.27 15.86
CA ARG A 47 14.33 23.35 15.92
C ARG A 47 13.87 21.96 15.50
N GLY A 48 14.47 21.41 14.43
CA GLY A 48 14.18 20.07 13.93
C GLY A 48 12.96 19.95 13.01
N GLY A 49 12.29 21.04 12.63
CA GLY A 49 11.12 20.93 11.77
C GLY A 49 10.36 22.23 11.50
N VAL A 50 9.08 22.09 11.16
CA VAL A 50 8.15 23.19 10.91
C VAL A 50 6.91 23.04 11.77
N LYS A 51 6.59 24.06 12.55
CA LYS A 51 5.36 24.12 13.35
C LYS A 51 4.26 24.82 12.56
N VAL A 52 3.12 24.17 12.47
CA VAL A 52 1.89 24.66 11.84
C VAL A 52 0.82 24.82 12.90
N LYS A 53 0.22 26.02 12.98
CA LYS A 53 -0.98 26.26 13.80
C LYS A 53 -2.16 26.61 12.91
N VAL A 54 -3.25 25.88 13.02
CA VAL A 54 -4.46 26.07 12.23
C VAL A 54 -5.66 25.58 13.03
N CYS A 55 -6.77 26.33 13.02
CA CYS A 55 -8.01 25.97 13.73
C CYS A 55 -7.87 25.70 15.24
N GLY A 56 -6.86 26.28 15.90
CA GLY A 56 -6.57 26.04 17.31
C GLY A 56 -5.74 24.78 17.59
N GLU A 57 -5.44 23.98 16.55
CA GLU A 57 -4.57 22.82 16.62
C GLU A 57 -3.12 23.20 16.27
N GLU A 58 -2.17 22.42 16.79
CA GLU A 58 -0.74 22.57 16.53
C GLU A 58 -0.14 21.24 16.06
N VAL A 59 0.53 21.27 14.91
CA VAL A 59 1.22 20.12 14.30
C VAL A 59 2.68 20.50 14.08
N VAL A 60 3.62 19.59 14.38
CA VAL A 60 5.07 19.82 14.20
C VAL A 60 5.64 18.84 13.19
N LEU A 61 5.76 19.29 11.95
CA LEU A 61 6.27 18.48 10.84
C LEU A 61 7.77 18.25 10.98
N GLN A 62 8.19 17.00 10.94
CA GLN A 62 9.59 16.56 11.03
C GLN A 62 9.91 15.58 9.89
N LYS A 63 11.19 15.46 9.53
CA LYS A 63 11.60 14.62 8.38
C LYS A 63 11.46 13.12 8.66
N GLU A 64 11.72 12.70 9.88
CA GLU A 64 11.84 11.29 10.26
C GLU A 64 10.63 10.79 11.08
N GLN A 65 9.68 11.67 11.40
CA GLN A 65 8.54 11.34 12.24
C GLN A 65 7.22 11.68 11.55
N THR A 66 6.40 10.65 11.34
CA THR A 66 5.01 10.77 10.90
C THR A 66 4.13 11.24 12.06
N GLN A 67 3.27 12.23 11.81
CA GLN A 67 2.18 12.58 12.72
C GLN A 67 0.87 12.03 12.17
N THR A 68 0.51 10.80 12.55
CA THR A 68 -0.63 10.05 11.96
C THR A 68 -2.00 10.73 12.16
N ASP A 69 -2.11 11.58 13.18
CA ASP A 69 -3.30 12.39 13.48
C ASP A 69 -3.27 13.80 12.86
N ALA A 70 -2.19 14.16 12.14
CA ALA A 70 -2.12 15.45 11.45
C ALA A 70 -3.35 15.62 10.55
N TRP A 71 -3.92 16.82 10.57
CA TRP A 71 -5.02 17.23 9.68
C TRP A 71 -6.35 16.48 9.83
N ARG A 72 -6.48 15.49 10.73
CA ARG A 72 -7.75 14.76 10.97
C ARG A 72 -8.89 15.68 11.45
N PHE A 73 -8.56 16.88 11.93
CA PHE A 73 -9.52 17.93 12.31
C PHE A 73 -10.02 18.79 11.13
N LEU A 74 -9.46 18.63 9.93
CA LEU A 74 -9.92 19.32 8.71
C LEU A 74 -11.04 18.54 8.03
N ASN A 75 -12.11 19.23 7.65
CA ASN A 75 -13.12 18.70 6.74
C ASN A 75 -12.78 19.12 5.31
N TRP A 76 -12.51 18.13 4.45
CA TRP A 76 -12.19 18.31 3.04
C TRP A 76 -13.41 18.20 2.11
N TRP A 77 -14.52 17.67 2.61
CA TRP A 77 -15.75 17.54 1.85
C TRP A 77 -16.55 18.84 1.87
N ASP A 78 -16.66 19.49 0.71
CA ASP A 78 -17.41 20.73 0.49
C ASP A 78 -18.44 20.54 -0.62
N PRO A 79 -19.63 19.99 -0.30
CA PRO A 79 -20.65 19.66 -1.29
C PRO A 79 -21.27 20.88 -1.96
N ALA A 80 -21.06 22.09 -1.41
CA ALA A 80 -21.58 23.33 -1.99
C ALA A 80 -20.95 23.63 -3.35
N GLN A 81 -19.72 23.15 -3.60
CA GLN A 81 -19.01 23.34 -4.87
C GLN A 81 -19.38 22.30 -5.94
N LYS A 82 -20.14 21.26 -5.61
CA LYS A 82 -20.38 20.12 -6.49
C LYS A 82 -21.07 20.56 -7.79
N GLY A 83 -20.46 20.24 -8.93
CA GLY A 83 -21.00 20.54 -10.25
C GLY A 83 -20.71 21.96 -10.74
N GLU A 84 -19.99 22.78 -9.96
CA GLU A 84 -19.44 24.03 -10.46
C GLU A 84 -18.41 23.76 -11.58
N LYS A 85 -18.26 24.72 -12.50
CA LYS A 85 -17.28 24.63 -13.57
C LYS A 85 -15.86 24.73 -12.99
N LEU A 86 -14.96 23.88 -13.48
CA LEU A 86 -13.51 24.03 -13.23
C LEU A 86 -13.01 25.33 -13.86
N SER A 87 -12.22 26.08 -13.10
CA SER A 87 -11.48 27.24 -13.57
C SER A 87 -10.15 26.82 -14.20
N ASP A 88 -9.49 27.75 -14.90
CA ASP A 88 -8.15 27.49 -15.47
C ASP A 88 -7.12 27.14 -14.39
N GLU A 89 -7.27 27.70 -13.18
CA GLU A 89 -6.40 27.39 -12.03
C GLU A 89 -6.64 25.98 -11.50
N ASP A 90 -7.90 25.51 -11.49
CA ASP A 90 -8.22 24.14 -11.09
C ASP A 90 -7.64 23.13 -12.10
N LEU A 91 -7.79 23.41 -13.39
CA LEU A 91 -7.24 22.58 -14.46
C LEU A 91 -5.72 22.50 -14.39
N LYS A 92 -5.05 23.64 -14.16
CA LYS A 92 -3.60 23.67 -13.95
C LYS A 92 -3.19 22.87 -12.72
N THR A 93 -3.92 23.00 -11.61
CA THR A 93 -3.61 22.28 -10.38
C THR A 93 -3.76 20.76 -10.55
N LEU A 94 -4.77 20.32 -11.30
CA LEU A 94 -4.94 18.91 -11.65
C LEU A 94 -3.79 18.43 -12.55
N ASP A 95 -3.45 19.19 -13.60
CA ASP A 95 -2.35 18.85 -14.52
C ASP A 95 -0.99 18.76 -13.80
N ASP A 96 -0.69 19.69 -12.88
CA ASP A 96 0.53 19.66 -12.08
C ASP A 96 0.57 18.46 -11.11
N TYR A 97 -0.59 18.05 -10.57
CA TYR A 97 -0.65 16.98 -9.56
C TYR A 97 -0.60 15.57 -10.16
N LEU A 98 -1.29 15.37 -11.28
CA LEU A 98 -1.55 14.04 -11.86
C LEU A 98 -0.38 13.59 -12.73
N GLY A 99 0.03 12.32 -12.59
CA GLY A 99 1.12 11.74 -13.38
C GLY A 99 2.53 12.30 -13.08
N ASP A 100 2.65 13.30 -12.21
CA ASP A 100 3.93 13.87 -11.77
C ASP A 100 4.23 13.50 -10.31
N TYR A 101 5.36 12.81 -10.12
CA TYR A 101 5.86 12.44 -8.81
C TYR A 101 6.41 13.65 -8.03
N GLU A 102 6.82 14.71 -8.73
CA GLU A 102 7.44 15.90 -8.12
C GLU A 102 6.46 16.66 -7.22
N TYR A 103 5.20 16.82 -7.62
CA TYR A 103 4.18 17.49 -6.80
C TYR A 103 3.49 16.54 -5.81
N SER A 104 3.10 15.35 -6.28
CA SER A 104 2.30 14.41 -5.49
C SER A 104 3.05 13.89 -4.26
N ARG A 105 4.38 13.73 -4.32
CA ARG A 105 5.19 13.23 -3.19
C ARG A 105 5.28 14.22 -2.01
N PRO A 106 5.69 15.50 -2.18
CA PRO A 106 5.71 16.45 -1.08
C PRO A 106 4.32 16.70 -0.47
N ILE A 107 3.28 16.77 -1.30
CA ILE A 107 1.89 16.88 -0.84
C ILE A 107 1.52 15.67 0.03
N GLY A 108 1.78 14.46 -0.46
CA GLY A 108 1.53 13.24 0.30
C GLY A 108 2.26 13.26 1.64
N GLN A 109 3.55 13.59 1.66
CA GLN A 109 4.35 13.66 2.89
C GLN A 109 3.81 14.68 3.89
N ILE A 110 3.45 15.88 3.45
CA ILE A 110 2.81 16.89 4.32
C ILE A 110 1.49 16.38 4.85
N GLY A 111 0.64 15.77 4.02
CA GLY A 111 -0.61 15.14 4.44
C GLY A 111 -0.44 13.97 5.42
N HIS A 112 0.70 13.26 5.36
CA HIS A 112 1.13 12.27 6.36
C HIS A 112 1.68 12.90 7.66
N GLY A 113 1.70 14.23 7.77
CA GLY A 113 2.25 14.94 8.91
C GLY A 113 3.78 14.90 8.97
N MET A 114 4.45 14.69 7.84
CA MET A 114 5.90 14.65 7.70
C MET A 114 6.42 15.88 6.96
N LEU A 115 7.65 16.26 7.25
CA LEU A 115 8.35 17.28 6.48
C LEU A 115 9.08 16.61 5.30
N PRO A 116 8.83 17.02 4.05
CA PRO A 116 9.55 16.49 2.90
C PRO A 116 11.06 16.67 3.04
N PRO A 117 11.89 15.67 2.70
CA PRO A 117 13.35 15.82 2.68
C PRO A 117 13.78 16.79 1.55
N ASN A 118 13.02 16.80 0.46
CA ASN A 118 13.09 17.69 -0.70
C ASN A 118 11.68 18.22 -1.03
N PHE A 119 11.61 19.44 -1.57
CA PHE A 119 10.36 20.08 -1.98
C PHE A 119 10.29 20.11 -3.52
N GLU A 120 10.46 18.93 -4.14
CA GLU A 120 10.37 18.73 -5.59
C GLU A 120 9.07 19.35 -6.14
N GLY A 121 9.05 19.89 -7.36
CA GLY A 121 7.90 20.64 -7.91
C GLY A 121 7.59 21.98 -7.23
N PHE A 122 7.90 22.13 -5.94
CA PHE A 122 7.66 23.31 -5.12
C PHE A 122 8.88 24.24 -5.00
N HIS A 123 9.96 23.95 -5.73
CA HIS A 123 11.15 24.81 -5.81
C HIS A 123 10.85 26.23 -6.31
N ILE A 124 9.73 26.43 -7.01
CA ILE A 124 9.23 27.74 -7.43
C ILE A 124 8.86 28.65 -6.25
N PHE A 125 8.58 28.07 -5.08
CA PHE A 125 8.42 28.81 -3.83
C PHE A 125 9.80 29.03 -3.21
N GLU A 126 10.60 29.89 -3.85
CA GLU A 126 11.91 30.31 -3.33
C GLU A 126 11.77 30.78 -1.88
N GLY A 127 12.57 30.22 -0.96
CA GLY A 127 12.61 30.71 0.42
C GLY A 127 12.87 29.67 1.50
N THR A 128 12.33 29.96 2.69
CA THR A 128 12.47 29.11 3.88
C THR A 128 11.59 27.86 3.81
N THR A 129 11.94 26.80 4.55
CA THR A 129 11.13 25.58 4.66
C THR A 129 9.67 25.88 5.03
N SER A 130 9.42 26.81 5.94
CA SER A 130 8.06 27.27 6.27
C SER A 130 7.30 27.91 5.10
N ALA A 131 7.99 28.63 4.21
CA ALA A 131 7.36 29.20 3.02
C ALA A 131 6.98 28.11 2.01
N MET A 132 7.81 27.08 1.85
CA MET A 132 7.51 25.93 1.01
C MET A 132 6.31 25.14 1.55
N VAL A 133 6.25 24.88 2.87
CA VAL A 133 5.07 24.25 3.51
C VAL A 133 3.80 25.08 3.27
N GLN A 134 3.89 26.42 3.38
CA GLN A 134 2.76 27.29 3.07
C GLN A 134 2.35 27.22 1.58
N GLY A 135 3.31 27.06 0.67
CA GLY A 135 3.07 26.84 -0.76
C GLY A 135 2.33 25.53 -1.01
N ILE A 136 2.75 24.44 -0.36
CA ILE A 136 2.05 23.15 -0.43
C ILE A 136 0.62 23.29 0.08
N PHE A 137 0.37 23.96 1.21
CA PHE A 137 -1.00 24.17 1.70
C PHE A 137 -1.89 24.95 0.72
N LYS A 138 -1.34 25.96 0.02
CA LYS A 138 -2.10 26.67 -1.02
C LYS A 138 -2.44 25.73 -2.18
N PHE A 139 -1.50 24.88 -2.58
CA PHE A 139 -1.72 23.89 -3.62
C PHE A 139 -2.77 22.86 -3.19
N GLU A 140 -2.67 22.29 -1.99
CA GLU A 140 -3.64 21.32 -1.46
C GLU A 140 -5.04 21.91 -1.38
N VAL A 141 -5.19 23.18 -0.98
CA VAL A 141 -6.49 23.87 -1.01
C VAL A 141 -7.02 24.03 -2.43
N SER A 142 -6.15 24.34 -3.39
CA SER A 142 -6.54 24.45 -4.81
C SER A 142 -6.97 23.09 -5.37
N LEU A 143 -6.24 22.02 -5.06
CA LEU A 143 -6.59 20.65 -5.41
C LEU A 143 -7.91 20.24 -4.76
N GLY A 144 -8.10 20.57 -3.47
CA GLY A 144 -9.34 20.36 -2.75
C GLY A 144 -10.54 21.08 -3.40
N ASN A 145 -10.36 22.32 -3.85
CA ASN A 145 -11.41 23.05 -4.59
C ASN A 145 -11.74 22.33 -5.90
N ALA A 146 -10.73 22.04 -6.73
CA ALA A 146 -10.90 21.36 -8.01
C ALA A 146 -11.68 20.03 -7.85
N LEU A 147 -11.25 19.19 -6.90
CA LEU A 147 -11.87 17.89 -6.64
C LEU A 147 -13.28 17.99 -6.05
N ASN A 148 -13.59 19.00 -5.24
CA ASN A 148 -14.94 19.20 -4.72
C ASN A 148 -15.93 19.59 -5.82
N ARG A 149 -15.47 20.26 -6.89
CA ARG A 149 -16.29 20.60 -8.06
C ARG A 149 -16.63 19.40 -8.93
N LEU A 150 -15.73 18.41 -8.98
CA LEU A 150 -15.97 17.16 -9.71
C LEU A 150 -17.17 16.40 -9.11
N PRO A 151 -18.02 15.79 -9.96
CA PRO A 151 -19.12 14.97 -9.48
C PRO A 151 -18.60 13.76 -8.70
N THR A 152 -19.40 13.29 -7.75
CA THR A 152 -19.25 11.92 -7.23
C THR A 152 -19.88 10.95 -8.21
N THR A 153 -19.41 9.71 -8.19
CA THR A 153 -19.91 8.66 -9.09
C THR A 153 -20.83 7.71 -8.35
N SER A 154 -21.41 6.75 -9.07
CA SER A 154 -21.87 5.51 -8.45
C SER A 154 -20.70 4.83 -7.74
N THR A 155 -21.02 3.91 -6.82
CA THR A 155 -20.03 3.06 -6.16
C THR A 155 -19.04 2.49 -7.17
N ALA A 156 -17.75 2.76 -6.95
CA ALA A 156 -16.65 2.30 -7.76
C ALA A 156 -15.72 1.45 -6.91
N GLN A 157 -15.04 0.49 -7.56
CA GLN A 157 -13.95 -0.27 -6.95
C GLN A 157 -12.63 0.37 -7.38
N LEU A 158 -11.88 0.90 -6.41
CA LEU A 158 -10.64 1.62 -6.63
C LEU A 158 -9.48 0.89 -5.94
N TYR A 159 -8.32 0.86 -6.59
CA TYR A 159 -7.14 0.15 -6.13
C TYR A 159 -6.00 1.12 -5.85
N ARG A 160 -5.21 0.84 -4.80
CA ARG A 160 -3.99 1.59 -4.49
C ARG A 160 -2.93 0.64 -3.95
N GLY A 161 -1.80 0.58 -4.64
CA GLY A 161 -0.58 0.02 -4.06
C GLY A 161 0.19 1.10 -3.31
N GLY A 162 0.94 0.69 -2.30
CA GLY A 162 1.82 1.58 -1.57
C GLY A 162 2.48 0.89 -0.41
N TRP A 163 3.00 1.68 0.52
CA TRP A 163 3.59 1.21 1.77
C TRP A 163 2.87 1.87 2.94
N THR A 164 2.42 1.04 3.89
CA THR A 164 1.72 1.49 5.09
C THR A 164 2.65 1.37 6.30
N PRO A 165 2.86 2.45 7.08
CA PRO A 165 3.60 2.40 8.34
C PRO A 165 3.01 1.38 9.32
N SER A 166 3.85 0.75 10.13
CA SER A 166 3.44 -0.33 11.03
C SER A 166 2.39 0.12 12.05
N GLU A 167 2.50 1.33 12.58
CA GLU A 167 1.49 1.91 13.49
C GLU A 167 0.14 2.09 12.81
N GLN A 168 0.11 2.57 11.56
CA GLN A 168 -1.14 2.69 10.82
C GLN A 168 -1.75 1.32 10.48
N LEU A 169 -0.92 0.31 10.18
CA LEU A 169 -1.41 -1.05 9.99
C LEU A 169 -2.02 -1.63 11.28
N LYS A 170 -1.41 -1.37 12.44
CA LYS A 170 -1.97 -1.74 13.75
C LYS A 170 -3.29 -1.02 14.02
N GLU A 171 -3.39 0.28 13.71
CA GLU A 171 -4.64 1.05 13.79
C GLU A 171 -5.74 0.40 12.93
N MET A 172 -5.42 0.02 11.68
CA MET A 172 -6.36 -0.67 10.80
C MET A 172 -6.77 -2.05 11.33
N GLN A 173 -5.85 -2.82 11.91
CA GLN A 173 -6.17 -4.11 12.54
C GLN A 173 -7.09 -3.94 13.75
N ALA A 174 -6.84 -2.93 14.59
CA ALA A 174 -7.71 -2.61 15.72
C ALA A 174 -9.09 -2.12 15.27
N ALA A 175 -9.15 -1.32 14.20
CA ALA A 175 -10.40 -0.85 13.61
C ALA A 175 -11.22 -2.01 13.02
N LEU A 176 -10.58 -2.95 12.33
CA LEU A 176 -11.22 -4.18 11.84
C LEU A 176 -11.83 -4.99 13.00
N GLY A 177 -11.07 -5.20 14.09
CA GLY A 177 -11.55 -5.97 15.25
C GLY A 177 -12.68 -5.29 16.03
N SER A 178 -12.74 -3.96 16.02
CA SER A 178 -13.77 -3.17 16.73
C SER A 178 -14.97 -2.78 15.85
N GLY A 179 -14.86 -2.94 14.52
CA GLY A 179 -15.82 -2.39 13.56
C GLY A 179 -15.77 -0.87 13.42
N SER A 180 -14.72 -0.22 13.95
CA SER A 180 -14.51 1.22 13.83
C SER A 180 -14.11 1.61 12.41
N ALA A 181 -14.43 2.84 12.01
CA ALA A 181 -13.97 3.39 10.75
C ALA A 181 -12.52 3.92 10.86
N VAL A 182 -11.78 3.84 9.76
CA VAL A 182 -10.48 4.50 9.57
C VAL A 182 -10.60 5.64 8.58
N SER A 183 -9.67 6.58 8.64
CA SER A 183 -9.55 7.65 7.64
C SER A 183 -8.09 7.93 7.34
N PHE A 184 -7.85 8.53 6.18
CA PHE A 184 -6.52 8.92 5.72
C PHE A 184 -6.45 10.45 5.65
N PRO A 185 -5.56 11.13 6.39
CA PRO A 185 -5.47 12.59 6.38
C PRO A 185 -4.82 13.22 5.13
N TRP A 186 -4.57 12.43 4.08
CA TRP A 186 -4.04 12.90 2.80
C TRP A 186 -4.86 12.37 1.62
N PHE A 187 -4.68 13.00 0.45
CA PHE A 187 -5.32 12.57 -0.80
C PHE A 187 -4.87 11.15 -1.17
N GLN A 188 -5.81 10.25 -1.46
CA GLN A 188 -5.44 8.94 -2.01
C GLN A 188 -5.52 9.00 -3.53
N SER A 189 -4.37 8.89 -4.19
CA SER A 189 -4.30 8.50 -5.60
C SER A 189 -4.61 7.01 -5.71
N THR A 190 -5.58 6.68 -6.54
CA THR A 190 -6.13 5.34 -6.76
C THR A 190 -6.37 5.13 -8.25
N THR A 191 -6.60 3.89 -8.66
CA THR A 191 -6.86 3.55 -10.06
C THR A 191 -7.97 2.52 -10.17
N THR A 192 -8.63 2.47 -11.33
CA THR A 192 -9.54 1.37 -11.68
C THR A 192 -8.83 0.20 -12.37
N ASP A 193 -7.55 0.36 -12.73
CA ASP A 193 -6.68 -0.70 -13.26
C ASP A 193 -5.94 -1.40 -12.11
N ASP A 194 -6.39 -2.62 -11.78
CA ASP A 194 -5.85 -3.43 -10.69
C ASP A 194 -4.34 -3.71 -10.86
N SER A 195 -3.91 -3.90 -12.11
CA SER A 195 -2.54 -4.21 -12.50
C SER A 195 -1.62 -3.01 -12.27
N HIS A 196 -2.13 -1.80 -12.50
CA HIS A 196 -1.40 -0.57 -12.34
C HIS A 196 -1.05 -0.31 -10.85
N ALA A 197 -1.97 -0.62 -9.93
CA ALA A 197 -1.75 -0.46 -8.49
C ALA A 197 -0.54 -1.25 -7.97
N TYR A 198 -0.23 -2.43 -8.52
CA TYR A 198 0.92 -3.23 -8.07
C TYR A 198 2.28 -2.55 -8.29
N LYS A 199 2.39 -1.59 -9.22
CA LYS A 199 3.63 -0.86 -9.51
C LYS A 199 4.14 -0.04 -8.31
N PHE A 200 3.24 0.33 -7.40
CA PHE A 200 3.56 1.17 -6.24
C PHE A 200 3.92 0.39 -4.97
N MET A 201 3.98 -0.95 -5.02
CA MET A 201 4.39 -1.80 -3.88
C MET A 201 5.82 -2.31 -3.97
N GLY A 202 6.55 -1.96 -5.03
CA GLY A 202 7.97 -2.30 -5.16
C GLY A 202 8.86 -1.50 -4.19
N ARG A 203 10.12 -1.91 -4.04
CA ARG A 203 11.12 -1.20 -3.21
C ARG A 203 11.39 0.24 -3.63
N LYS A 204 11.16 0.61 -4.89
CA LYS A 204 11.28 2.02 -5.34
C LYS A 204 10.31 2.93 -4.56
N SER A 205 9.18 2.39 -4.13
CA SER A 205 8.14 3.10 -3.37
C SER A 205 8.25 2.88 -1.86
N GLU A 206 9.27 2.14 -1.40
CA GLU A 206 9.52 1.89 0.02
C GLU A 206 9.96 3.18 0.71
N PRO A 207 9.44 3.48 1.92
CA PRO A 207 9.85 4.68 2.65
C PRO A 207 11.36 4.74 2.88
N GLU A 208 11.98 5.87 2.56
CA GLU A 208 13.43 6.08 2.77
C GLU A 208 13.83 6.02 4.24
N THR A 209 12.90 6.27 5.16
CA THR A 209 13.11 6.29 6.62
C THR A 209 13.69 4.99 7.16
N CYS A 210 13.41 3.85 6.51
CA CYS A 210 13.89 2.54 6.94
C CYS A 210 15.15 2.06 6.19
N ALA A 211 15.81 2.92 5.42
CA ALA A 211 16.97 2.58 4.58
C ALA A 211 16.70 1.39 3.63
N TYR A 212 15.49 1.31 3.08
CA TYR A 212 15.05 0.22 2.19
C TYR A 212 15.08 -1.18 2.83
N ASP A 213 14.81 -1.28 4.14
CA ASP A 213 14.59 -2.54 4.86
C ASP A 213 13.43 -2.45 5.86
N CYS A 214 12.31 -1.88 5.41
CA CYS A 214 11.13 -1.61 6.22
C CYS A 214 10.49 -2.92 6.73
N ILE A 215 10.46 -3.96 5.90
CA ILE A 215 9.87 -5.26 6.27
C ILE A 215 10.71 -5.93 7.36
N GLY A 216 12.04 -5.98 7.18
CA GLY A 216 12.96 -6.59 8.14
C GLY A 216 12.95 -5.88 9.50
N LYS A 217 12.81 -4.55 9.49
CA LYS A 217 12.69 -3.72 10.71
C LYS A 217 11.27 -3.66 11.29
N GLY A 218 10.26 -4.10 10.54
CA GLY A 218 8.85 -3.99 10.94
C GLY A 218 8.33 -2.55 11.03
N GLU A 219 8.91 -1.63 10.25
CA GLU A 219 8.58 -0.20 10.28
C GLU A 219 7.47 0.18 9.30
N ALA A 220 7.43 -0.47 8.13
CA ALA A 220 6.36 -0.32 7.15
C ALA A 220 6.22 -1.60 6.32
N PHE A 221 5.05 -1.79 5.73
CA PHE A 221 4.74 -2.98 4.94
C PHE A 221 4.12 -2.59 3.60
N PRO A 222 4.41 -3.32 2.51
CA PRO A 222 3.72 -3.10 1.24
C PRO A 222 2.25 -3.48 1.40
N THR A 223 1.37 -2.65 0.85
CA THR A 223 -0.08 -2.79 0.99
C THR A 223 -0.80 -2.56 -0.32
N TYR A 224 -1.75 -3.45 -0.61
CA TYR A 224 -2.72 -3.33 -1.68
C TYR A 224 -4.07 -2.99 -1.07
N LEU A 225 -4.46 -1.72 -1.17
CA LEU A 225 -5.73 -1.21 -0.69
C LEU A 225 -6.78 -1.34 -1.81
N THR A 226 -7.95 -1.83 -1.47
CA THR A 226 -9.14 -1.84 -2.34
C THR A 226 -10.24 -1.06 -1.65
N PHE A 227 -10.77 -0.04 -2.31
CA PHE A 227 -11.84 0.80 -1.83
C PHE A 227 -13.10 0.53 -2.63
N GLU A 228 -14.20 0.17 -1.97
CA GLU A 228 -15.55 0.23 -2.52
C GLU A 228 -16.21 1.53 -2.05
N THR A 229 -16.28 2.53 -2.95
CA THR A 229 -16.64 3.90 -2.56
C THR A 229 -17.39 4.66 -3.64
N CYS A 230 -18.32 5.52 -3.25
CA CYS A 230 -18.97 6.50 -4.14
C CYS A 230 -18.35 7.90 -4.03
N HIS A 231 -17.41 8.12 -3.11
CA HIS A 231 -16.75 9.40 -2.91
C HIS A 231 -15.52 9.62 -3.82
N GLY A 232 -15.21 8.63 -4.67
CA GLY A 232 -14.17 8.72 -5.69
C GLY A 232 -14.39 9.90 -6.65
N LYS A 233 -13.30 10.61 -6.94
CA LYS A 233 -13.25 11.71 -7.92
C LYS A 233 -12.54 11.21 -9.18
N ASN A 234 -13.31 11.03 -10.25
CA ASN A 234 -12.76 10.57 -11.52
C ASN A 234 -11.93 11.68 -12.17
N VAL A 235 -10.63 11.43 -12.34
CA VAL A 235 -9.68 12.34 -13.00
C VAL A 235 -9.04 11.69 -14.25
N THR A 236 -9.63 10.61 -14.73
CA THR A 236 -9.15 9.85 -15.91
C THR A 236 -9.13 10.71 -17.18
N GLU A 237 -9.93 11.78 -17.25
CA GLU A 237 -9.86 12.75 -18.37
C GLU A 237 -8.47 13.41 -18.49
N TRP A 238 -7.80 13.66 -17.36
CA TRP A 238 -6.48 14.31 -17.31
C TRP A 238 -5.33 13.30 -17.21
N ASN A 239 -5.57 12.12 -16.63
CA ASN A 239 -4.55 11.06 -16.52
C ASN A 239 -5.08 9.67 -16.95
N ALA A 240 -5.43 9.57 -18.23
CA ALA A 240 -5.99 8.35 -18.81
C ALA A 240 -5.02 7.16 -18.78
N ALA A 241 -3.72 7.41 -18.81
CA ALA A 241 -2.69 6.36 -18.84
C ALA A 241 -2.66 5.53 -17.55
N GLU A 242 -3.08 6.12 -16.42
CA GLU A 242 -3.09 5.49 -15.11
C GLU A 242 -4.51 5.14 -14.64
N MET A 243 -5.54 5.48 -15.44
CA MET A 243 -6.95 5.32 -15.08
C MET A 243 -7.24 5.88 -13.68
N GLU A 244 -6.68 7.06 -13.40
CA GLU A 244 -6.54 7.60 -12.05
C GLU A 244 -7.85 8.19 -11.50
N TRP A 245 -8.04 7.98 -10.20
CA TRP A 245 -9.12 8.49 -9.37
C TRP A 245 -8.53 9.01 -8.05
N LEU A 246 -9.11 10.08 -7.53
CA LEU A 246 -8.67 10.67 -6.26
C LEU A 246 -9.74 10.53 -5.18
N LEU A 247 -9.28 10.21 -3.96
CA LEU A 247 -10.10 10.28 -2.74
C LEU A 247 -9.65 11.48 -1.91
N LEU A 248 -10.61 12.27 -1.46
CA LEU A 248 -10.36 13.42 -0.59
C LEU A 248 -9.86 12.95 0.78
N PRO A 249 -9.02 13.75 1.47
CA PRO A 249 -8.58 13.42 2.81
C PRO A 249 -9.73 13.37 3.82
N GLY A 250 -9.57 12.58 4.86
CA GLY A 250 -10.54 12.48 5.97
C GLY A 250 -11.77 11.62 5.66
N LEU A 251 -11.94 11.12 4.42
CA LEU A 251 -12.98 10.13 4.11
C LEU A 251 -12.88 8.92 5.02
N ARG A 252 -14.04 8.42 5.46
CA ARG A 252 -14.15 7.38 6.49
C ARG A 252 -14.54 6.06 5.86
N PHE A 253 -13.78 5.03 6.19
CA PHE A 253 -13.96 3.69 5.63
C PHE A 253 -14.08 2.65 6.74
N LYS A 254 -14.99 1.70 6.59
CA LYS A 254 -14.99 0.46 7.37
C LYS A 254 -14.04 -0.53 6.72
N LEU A 255 -13.23 -1.20 7.54
CA LEU A 255 -12.41 -2.31 7.06
C LEU A 255 -13.26 -3.57 6.93
N VAL A 256 -13.18 -4.20 5.76
CA VAL A 256 -13.83 -5.48 5.46
C VAL A 256 -12.90 -6.64 5.79
N SER A 257 -11.62 -6.52 5.42
CA SER A 257 -10.62 -7.56 5.71
C SER A 257 -9.20 -7.03 5.60
N ILE A 258 -8.28 -7.63 6.37
CA ILE A 258 -6.83 -7.51 6.20
C ILE A 258 -6.26 -8.92 6.04
N THR A 259 -5.58 -9.18 4.93
CA THR A 259 -4.98 -10.49 4.65
C THR A 259 -3.52 -10.33 4.27
N LYS A 260 -2.64 -11.07 4.95
CA LYS A 260 -1.24 -11.19 4.54
C LYS A 260 -1.17 -12.14 3.35
N VAL A 261 -0.59 -11.69 2.25
CA VAL A 261 -0.48 -12.43 1.00
C VAL A 261 0.99 -12.69 0.70
N ILE A 262 1.38 -13.96 0.61
CA ILE A 262 2.71 -14.33 0.14
C ILE A 262 2.83 -13.98 -1.35
N ASN A 263 3.89 -13.22 -1.68
CA ASN A 263 4.13 -12.72 -3.02
C ASN A 263 4.62 -13.82 -3.96
N ASP A 264 5.48 -14.70 -3.46
CA ASP A 264 5.91 -15.90 -4.17
C ASP A 264 5.00 -17.09 -3.79
N PRO A 265 3.97 -17.42 -4.58
CA PRO A 265 3.04 -18.49 -4.25
C PRO A 265 3.72 -19.86 -4.16
N TRP A 266 4.92 -20.03 -4.75
CA TRP A 266 5.68 -21.27 -4.58
C TRP A 266 6.12 -21.50 -3.14
N GLN A 267 6.28 -20.48 -2.30
CA GLN A 267 6.65 -20.70 -0.90
C GLN A 267 5.59 -21.47 -0.09
N GLU A 268 4.34 -21.51 -0.58
CA GLU A 268 3.23 -22.24 0.07
C GLU A 268 2.70 -23.38 -0.81
N ALA A 269 3.30 -23.63 -1.96
CA ALA A 269 2.79 -24.59 -2.93
C ALA A 269 3.03 -26.03 -2.46
N THR A 270 1.98 -26.85 -2.50
CA THR A 270 2.12 -28.30 -2.32
C THR A 270 2.80 -28.94 -3.55
N PRO A 271 3.27 -30.19 -3.46
CA PRO A 271 3.78 -30.90 -4.64
C PRO A 271 2.77 -30.96 -5.78
N LYS A 272 1.47 -31.03 -5.45
CA LYS A 272 0.40 -30.99 -6.44
C LYS A 272 0.31 -29.62 -7.13
N ASP A 273 0.33 -28.53 -6.36
CA ASP A 273 0.26 -27.17 -6.91
C ASP A 273 1.46 -26.86 -7.80
N MET A 274 2.66 -27.27 -7.38
CA MET A 274 3.88 -27.15 -8.18
C MET A 274 3.79 -27.93 -9.49
N ALA A 275 3.36 -29.20 -9.43
CA ALA A 275 3.20 -30.01 -10.63
C ALA A 275 2.10 -29.48 -11.56
N GLU A 276 1.03 -28.90 -11.02
CA GLU A 276 -0.02 -28.26 -11.80
C GLU A 276 0.51 -27.00 -12.50
N TRP A 277 1.24 -26.14 -11.81
CA TRP A 277 1.91 -24.98 -12.40
C TRP A 277 2.83 -25.41 -13.55
N LEU A 278 3.67 -26.43 -13.34
CA LEU A 278 4.62 -26.94 -14.35
C LEU A 278 3.95 -27.53 -15.59
N ARG A 279 2.70 -28.00 -15.49
CA ARG A 279 1.94 -28.54 -16.63
C ARG A 279 1.22 -27.46 -17.44
N GLN A 280 1.25 -26.21 -16.99
CA GLN A 280 0.65 -25.09 -17.72
C GLN A 280 1.61 -24.52 -18.76
N SER A 281 1.05 -23.82 -19.74
CA SER A 281 1.83 -22.93 -20.61
C SER A 281 1.83 -21.54 -20.01
N HIS A 282 2.98 -20.87 -20.00
CA HIS A 282 3.15 -19.56 -19.37
C HIS A 282 3.35 -18.49 -20.43
N THR A 283 2.51 -17.47 -20.42
CA THR A 283 2.62 -16.35 -21.35
C THR A 283 3.90 -15.57 -21.13
N MET A 284 4.54 -15.19 -22.22
CA MET A 284 5.74 -14.36 -22.23
C MET A 284 5.49 -12.93 -21.71
N PRO A 285 6.30 -12.41 -20.77
CA PRO A 285 6.13 -11.05 -20.27
C PRO A 285 6.61 -9.95 -21.23
N THR A 286 7.50 -10.25 -22.19
CA THR A 286 8.09 -9.22 -23.07
C THR A 286 8.11 -9.59 -24.56
N LYS A 287 8.04 -8.57 -25.42
CA LYS A 287 8.09 -8.71 -26.89
C LYS A 287 9.47 -9.13 -27.42
N ASP A 288 10.54 -8.93 -26.66
CA ASP A 288 11.93 -9.12 -27.13
C ASP A 288 12.29 -10.58 -27.39
N TRP A 289 11.70 -11.51 -26.66
CA TRP A 289 11.81 -12.95 -26.90
C TRP A 289 10.87 -13.46 -27.99
N GLY A 290 9.82 -12.69 -28.30
CA GLY A 290 8.93 -12.92 -29.44
C GLY A 290 9.65 -12.85 -30.79
N ARG A 291 10.94 -12.47 -30.84
CA ARG A 291 11.77 -12.50 -32.05
C ARG A 291 11.91 -13.90 -32.68
N ASN A 292 11.66 -14.97 -31.92
CA ASN A 292 11.62 -16.35 -32.42
C ASN A 292 10.19 -16.91 -32.61
N GLY A 293 9.15 -16.07 -32.52
CA GLY A 293 7.75 -16.46 -32.76
C GLY A 293 7.10 -17.30 -31.64
N LYS A 294 7.79 -17.60 -30.54
CA LYS A 294 7.20 -18.25 -29.36
C LYS A 294 6.59 -17.20 -28.43
N MET A 295 5.30 -17.36 -28.12
CA MET A 295 4.55 -16.48 -27.21
C MET A 295 4.29 -17.11 -25.83
N THR A 296 4.67 -18.38 -25.66
CA THR A 296 4.45 -19.17 -24.44
C THR A 296 5.65 -20.07 -24.13
N PHE A 297 5.93 -20.26 -22.85
CA PHE A 297 6.91 -21.22 -22.34
C PHE A 297 6.23 -22.43 -21.69
N GLY A 298 6.96 -23.54 -21.59
CA GLY A 298 6.41 -24.81 -21.12
C GLY A 298 5.43 -25.44 -22.11
N PRO A 299 4.64 -26.44 -21.69
CA PRO A 299 4.64 -27.07 -20.36
C PRO A 299 5.87 -27.96 -20.12
N TRP A 300 6.13 -28.30 -18.85
CA TRP A 300 7.21 -29.21 -18.41
C TRP A 300 6.67 -30.43 -17.65
N PRO A 301 5.92 -31.33 -18.33
CA PRO A 301 5.28 -32.47 -17.68
C PRO A 301 6.28 -33.44 -17.03
N ASP A 302 7.47 -33.61 -17.61
CA ASP A 302 8.52 -34.46 -17.04
C ASP A 302 9.00 -33.96 -15.67
N ILE A 303 9.12 -32.62 -15.49
CA ILE A 303 9.49 -32.02 -14.20
C ILE A 303 8.31 -32.15 -13.24
N ALA A 304 7.07 -31.93 -13.71
CA ALA A 304 5.87 -32.07 -12.91
C ALA A 304 5.71 -33.49 -12.34
N ASP A 305 5.98 -34.52 -13.13
CA ASP A 305 5.90 -35.92 -12.71
C ASP A 305 6.98 -36.25 -11.67
N ALA A 306 8.20 -35.70 -11.83
CA ALA A 306 9.26 -35.84 -10.84
C ALA A 306 8.91 -35.13 -9.51
N VAL A 307 8.35 -33.92 -9.57
CA VAL A 307 7.86 -33.19 -8.39
C VAL A 307 6.86 -34.02 -7.59
N LEU A 308 5.91 -34.67 -8.27
CA LEU A 308 4.94 -35.55 -7.61
C LEU A 308 5.58 -36.82 -7.06
N ALA A 309 6.39 -37.51 -7.86
CA ALA A 309 7.02 -38.77 -7.48
C ALA A 309 7.90 -38.62 -6.23
N HIS A 310 8.53 -37.46 -6.07
CA HIS A 310 9.42 -37.16 -4.95
C HIS A 310 8.77 -36.29 -3.86
N SER A 311 7.49 -35.96 -3.99
CA SER A 311 6.78 -35.10 -3.03
C SER A 311 7.51 -33.78 -2.75
N ILE A 312 8.04 -33.15 -3.80
CA ILE A 312 8.78 -31.89 -3.72
C ILE A 312 7.76 -30.75 -3.58
N ASP A 313 7.67 -30.14 -2.40
CA ASP A 313 6.89 -28.93 -2.21
C ASP A 313 7.60 -27.70 -2.80
N GLY A 314 6.91 -26.57 -2.84
CA GLY A 314 7.47 -25.37 -3.46
C GLY A 314 8.70 -24.80 -2.75
N PRO A 315 8.81 -24.75 -1.40
CA PRO A 315 10.08 -24.42 -0.73
C PRO A 315 11.24 -25.33 -1.11
N ALA A 316 11.02 -26.66 -1.15
CA ALA A 316 12.04 -27.60 -1.60
C ALA A 316 12.39 -27.36 -3.08
N PHE A 317 11.40 -27.05 -3.93
CA PHE A 317 11.59 -26.73 -5.34
C PHE A 317 12.36 -25.41 -5.56
N ILE A 318 12.09 -24.37 -4.76
CA ILE A 318 12.82 -23.10 -4.80
C ILE A 318 14.27 -23.33 -4.42
N LYS A 319 14.52 -23.98 -3.28
CA LYS A 319 15.89 -24.30 -2.84
C LYS A 319 16.62 -25.12 -3.88
N TRP A 320 15.94 -26.12 -4.43
CA TRP A 320 16.44 -26.95 -5.51
C TRP A 320 16.85 -26.14 -6.76
N TRP A 321 15.99 -25.21 -7.17
CA TRP A 321 16.20 -24.30 -8.29
C TRP A 321 17.38 -23.35 -8.05
N GLU A 322 17.49 -22.79 -6.86
CA GLU A 322 18.55 -21.86 -6.47
C GLU A 322 19.92 -22.55 -6.35
N ASP A 323 19.96 -23.72 -5.73
CA ASP A 323 21.19 -24.51 -5.52
C ASP A 323 21.62 -25.29 -6.77
N ARG A 324 20.84 -25.23 -7.87
CA ARG A 324 21.04 -25.98 -9.13
C ARG A 324 21.19 -27.49 -8.94
N SER A 325 20.64 -28.04 -7.86
CA SER A 325 20.85 -29.42 -7.43
C SER A 325 19.85 -30.39 -8.07
N PHE A 326 19.78 -30.42 -9.42
CA PHE A 326 18.92 -31.33 -10.19
C PHE A 326 19.03 -32.80 -9.70
N PRO A 327 17.94 -33.48 -9.29
CA PRO A 327 18.01 -34.91 -9.01
C PRO A 327 18.32 -35.66 -10.31
N GLU A 328 19.54 -36.17 -10.43
CA GLU A 328 19.88 -37.16 -11.44
C GLU A 328 19.17 -38.49 -11.11
N PRO A 329 18.54 -39.19 -12.08
CA PRO A 329 18.77 -39.12 -13.54
C PRO A 329 17.60 -38.55 -14.38
N TYR A 330 16.57 -37.96 -13.80
CA TYR A 330 15.30 -37.70 -14.51
C TYR A 330 15.33 -36.55 -15.52
N VAL A 331 16.34 -35.67 -15.45
CA VAL A 331 16.49 -34.52 -16.37
C VAL A 331 17.65 -34.70 -17.34
N LYS A 332 18.72 -35.40 -16.93
CA LYS A 332 19.97 -35.56 -17.70
C LYS A 332 19.82 -36.31 -19.03
N GLY A 333 18.76 -37.12 -19.18
CA GLY A 333 18.48 -37.87 -20.42
C GLY A 333 17.48 -37.21 -21.39
N LYS A 334 16.75 -36.16 -20.98
CA LYS A 334 15.75 -35.47 -21.83
C LYS A 334 16.07 -33.99 -22.06
N TRP A 335 16.95 -33.43 -21.25
CA TRP A 335 17.50 -32.09 -21.38
C TRP A 335 18.97 -32.25 -21.72
N ASP A 336 19.20 -32.62 -22.98
CA ASP A 336 20.48 -32.98 -23.57
C ASP A 336 21.56 -31.93 -23.22
N GLU A 337 22.72 -32.41 -22.76
CA GLU A 337 23.89 -31.65 -22.33
C GLU A 337 24.60 -30.91 -23.47
N SER A 338 24.04 -30.90 -24.69
CA SER A 338 24.47 -29.95 -25.71
C SER A 338 24.25 -28.52 -25.16
N GLU A 339 25.34 -27.80 -24.90
CA GLU A 339 25.39 -26.49 -24.23
C GLU A 339 24.36 -25.47 -24.77
N TYR A 340 23.92 -25.63 -26.02
CA TYR A 340 22.97 -24.75 -26.70
C TYR A 340 21.47 -25.04 -26.43
N LEU A 341 21.05 -26.28 -26.19
CA LEU A 341 19.63 -26.58 -25.91
C LEU A 341 19.30 -26.46 -24.42
N TYR A 342 20.30 -26.72 -23.56
CA TYR A 342 20.19 -26.50 -22.13
C TYR A 342 20.08 -25.02 -21.78
N SER A 343 20.80 -24.13 -22.48
CA SER A 343 20.71 -22.69 -22.27
C SER A 343 19.30 -22.16 -22.55
N ASP A 344 18.68 -22.58 -23.65
CA ASP A 344 17.40 -22.02 -24.09
C ASP A 344 16.26 -22.48 -23.19
N LYS A 345 16.11 -23.78 -22.92
CA LYS A 345 15.02 -24.25 -22.06
C LYS A 345 15.17 -23.80 -20.61
N HIS A 346 16.41 -23.68 -20.10
CA HIS A 346 16.65 -23.12 -18.77
C HIS A 346 16.27 -21.64 -18.71
N GLN A 347 16.61 -20.85 -19.74
CA GLN A 347 16.21 -19.45 -19.84
C GLN A 347 14.69 -19.28 -20.03
N GLU A 348 14.03 -20.15 -20.79
CA GLU A 348 12.56 -20.21 -20.92
C GLU A 348 11.92 -20.48 -19.56
N PHE A 349 12.40 -21.50 -18.83
CA PHE A 349 11.93 -21.82 -17.49
C PHE A 349 12.20 -20.69 -16.50
N GLN A 350 13.40 -20.09 -16.52
CA GLN A 350 13.75 -18.97 -15.66
C GLN A 350 12.83 -17.77 -15.90
N SER A 351 12.56 -17.45 -17.17
CA SER A 351 11.62 -16.41 -17.57
C SER A 351 10.20 -16.69 -17.07
N ALA A 352 9.71 -17.93 -17.22
CA ALA A 352 8.39 -18.33 -16.72
C ALA A 352 8.32 -18.36 -15.19
N ALA A 353 9.36 -18.85 -14.51
CA ALA A 353 9.45 -18.83 -13.06
C ALA A 353 9.38 -17.40 -12.52
N ASN A 354 9.79 -16.39 -13.30
CA ASN A 354 9.66 -14.98 -12.91
C ASN A 354 8.21 -14.47 -12.96
N THR A 355 7.32 -15.12 -13.72
CA THR A 355 5.89 -14.74 -13.77
C THR A 355 5.08 -15.30 -12.60
N ARG A 356 5.71 -16.10 -11.71
CA ARG A 356 5.03 -16.66 -10.54
C ARG A 356 4.69 -15.61 -9.48
N PHE A 357 5.50 -14.55 -9.39
CA PHE A 357 5.33 -13.54 -8.37
C PHE A 357 4.06 -12.72 -8.64
N LYS A 358 3.29 -12.46 -7.58
CA LYS A 358 2.07 -11.63 -7.68
C LYS A 358 2.39 -10.16 -7.93
N LEU A 359 3.50 -9.68 -7.40
CA LEU A 359 3.99 -8.32 -7.61
C LEU A 359 4.90 -8.26 -8.86
N PRO A 360 4.80 -7.21 -9.69
CA PRO A 360 5.70 -7.02 -10.81
C PRO A 360 7.13 -6.76 -10.31
N ARG A 361 8.11 -7.07 -11.16
CA ARG A 361 9.50 -6.72 -10.89
C ARG A 361 9.73 -5.24 -11.03
N ILE A 362 10.75 -4.75 -10.33
CA ILE A 362 11.18 -3.36 -10.45
C ILE A 362 12.01 -3.25 -11.74
N SER A 363 11.53 -2.47 -12.70
CA SER A 363 12.34 -2.10 -13.86
C SER A 363 13.45 -1.14 -13.43
N THR A 364 14.70 -1.53 -13.66
CA THR A 364 15.88 -0.69 -13.45
C THR A 364 16.49 -0.30 -14.81
N ARG A 365 17.43 0.65 -14.82
CA ARG A 365 18.20 0.97 -16.04
C ARG A 365 19.01 -0.22 -16.58
N MET A 366 19.25 -1.25 -15.76
CA MET A 366 19.96 -2.49 -16.14
C MET A 366 19.00 -3.67 -16.41
N GLY A 367 17.70 -3.44 -16.50
CA GLY A 367 16.67 -4.47 -16.69
C GLY A 367 15.84 -4.72 -15.43
N GLU A 368 15.06 -5.81 -15.42
CA GLU A 368 14.21 -6.18 -14.28
C GLU A 368 15.05 -6.69 -13.09
N GLY A 369 14.95 -6.00 -11.95
CA GLY A 369 15.58 -6.43 -10.70
C GLY A 369 14.87 -7.63 -10.07
N PRO A 370 15.50 -8.29 -9.07
CA PRO A 370 14.89 -9.38 -8.33
C PRO A 370 13.61 -8.92 -7.63
N ASN A 371 12.62 -9.81 -7.53
CA ASN A 371 11.46 -9.54 -6.69
C ASN A 371 11.81 -9.89 -5.24
N THR A 372 12.10 -8.86 -4.45
CA THR A 372 12.56 -9.00 -3.06
C THR A 372 11.46 -8.81 -2.02
N VAL A 373 10.23 -8.53 -2.45
CA VAL A 373 9.10 -8.36 -1.53
C VAL A 373 8.56 -9.75 -1.22
N GLU A 374 8.70 -10.19 0.04
CA GLU A 374 8.28 -11.54 0.43
C GLU A 374 6.76 -11.68 0.50
N TYR A 375 6.09 -10.65 1.00
CA TYR A 375 4.66 -10.61 1.19
C TYR A 375 4.15 -9.17 1.16
N TYR A 376 2.85 -9.00 1.01
CA TYR A 376 2.15 -7.73 1.18
C TYR A 376 0.82 -7.93 1.91
N TYR A 377 0.23 -6.86 2.43
CA TYR A 377 -1.13 -6.92 2.99
C TYR A 377 -2.15 -6.47 1.96
N ARG A 378 -3.14 -7.31 1.69
CA ARG A 378 -4.36 -6.92 0.98
C ARG A 378 -5.37 -6.41 2.00
N ILE A 379 -5.85 -5.18 1.80
CA ILE A 379 -6.77 -4.50 2.71
C ILE A 379 -7.98 -4.04 1.93
N ASN A 380 -9.16 -4.54 2.30
CA ASN A 380 -10.42 -4.19 1.66
C ASN A 380 -11.17 -3.20 2.56
N LEU A 381 -11.61 -2.10 1.96
CA LEU A 381 -12.29 -0.98 2.60
C LEU A 381 -13.60 -0.70 1.87
N GLN A 382 -14.61 -0.29 2.62
CA GLN A 382 -15.87 0.22 2.08
C GLN A 382 -16.23 1.53 2.77
N ASP A 383 -17.04 2.38 2.14
CA ASP A 383 -17.50 3.61 2.79
C ASP A 383 -18.14 3.32 4.16
N ALA A 384 -17.77 4.11 5.16
CA ALA A 384 -18.38 4.02 6.49
C ALA A 384 -19.74 4.73 6.53
N GLU A 385 -19.91 5.72 5.64
CA GLU A 385 -21.11 6.52 5.46
C GLU A 385 -21.85 6.06 4.20
N PRO A 386 -23.18 6.12 4.17
CA PRO A 386 -23.93 5.77 2.98
C PRO A 386 -23.71 6.80 1.86
N CYS A 387 -23.68 6.28 0.64
CA CYS A 387 -24.00 7.00 -0.58
C CYS A 387 -25.51 7.35 -0.59
#